data_AF-H1S8V0-F1
#
_entry.id   AF-H1S8V0-F1
#
_cell.length_a   1.000
_cell.length_b   1.000
_cell.length_c   1.000
_cell.angle_alpha   90.00
_cell.angle_beta   90.00
_cell.angle_gamma   90.00
#
_symmetry.space_group_name_H-M   'P 1'
#
loop_
_entity.id
_entity.type
_entity.pdbx_description
1 polymer ?
#
loop_
_entity_poly.entity_id
_entity_poly.type
_entity_poly.pdbx_seq_one_letter_code
_entity_poly.pdbx_strand_id
1 'polypeptide(L)'
;MERERLWRHGDIAAIDSWFGRQLEAGGGPIVAATDYVRALPELVRAFIPPGRRYVTLGTDGFGRSDSRAALRRYFEVDAAAIVQASLAAVAEIVAGELACEKRHLAEVISLASI
;
A
#
# COMPACT_ATOMS: atom_id res chain seq x y z
N MET A 1 -13.94 15.39 10.83
CA MET A 1 -14.55 16.70 10.54
C MET A 1 -13.66 17.86 10.94
N GLU A 2 -13.48 18.21 12.23
CA GLU A 2 -12.69 19.42 12.58
C GLU A 2 -11.21 19.31 12.20
N ARG A 3 -10.53 18.19 12.52
CA ARG A 3 -9.13 17.98 12.10
C ARG A 3 -8.94 18.00 10.58
N GLU A 4 -9.90 17.47 9.84
CA GLU A 4 -9.88 17.46 8.38
C GLU A 4 -10.11 18.86 7.79
N ARG A 5 -10.89 19.70 8.47
CA ARG A 5 -11.02 21.12 8.16
C ARG A 5 -9.70 21.86 8.40
N LEU A 6 -9.08 21.67 9.56
CA LEU A 6 -7.78 22.25 9.89
C LEU A 6 -6.70 21.83 8.89
N TRP A 7 -6.67 20.54 8.50
CA TRP A 7 -5.74 20.04 7.49
C TRP A 7 -5.96 20.70 6.13
N ARG A 8 -7.22 20.83 5.67
CA ARG A 8 -7.54 21.51 4.40
C ARG A 8 -7.14 22.99 4.39
N HIS A 9 -7.13 23.64 5.55
CA HIS A 9 -6.68 25.03 5.69
C HIS A 9 -5.19 25.17 5.99
N GLY A 10 -4.44 24.07 6.08
CA GLY A 10 -3.01 24.06 6.33
C GLY A 10 -2.60 24.28 7.79
N ASP A 11 -3.57 24.31 8.72
CA ASP A 11 -3.33 24.51 10.15
C ASP A 11 -2.66 23.28 10.80
N ILE A 12 -2.83 22.10 10.20
CA ILE A 12 -2.13 20.87 10.59
C ILE A 12 -1.57 20.14 9.36
N ALA A 13 -0.38 19.54 9.52
CA ALA A 13 0.34 18.90 8.42
C ALA A 13 -0.28 17.58 7.95
N ALA A 14 -0.96 16.84 8.84
CA ALA A 14 -1.56 15.54 8.52
C ALA A 14 -2.77 15.23 9.40
N ILE A 15 -3.70 14.43 8.88
CA ILE A 15 -4.83 13.91 9.65
C ILE A 15 -4.36 12.69 10.44
N ASP A 16 -4.22 12.87 11.76
CA ASP A 16 -3.92 11.82 12.73
C ASP A 16 -5.13 10.88 12.93
N SER A 17 -5.34 10.01 11.94
CA SER A 17 -6.39 8.98 11.96
C SER A 17 -5.99 7.80 12.84
N TRP A 18 -6.97 7.05 13.34
CA TRP A 18 -6.69 5.84 14.12
C TRP A 18 -5.88 4.81 13.31
N PHE A 19 -6.19 4.62 12.02
CA PHE A 19 -5.43 3.75 11.13
C PHE A 19 -3.98 4.19 10.96
N GLY A 20 -3.75 5.50 10.77
CA GLY A 20 -2.41 6.08 10.69
C GLY A 20 -1.56 5.70 11.89
N ARG A 21 -2.05 6.00 13.10
CA ARG A 21 -1.36 5.67 14.36
C ARG A 21 -1.05 4.19 14.52
N GLN A 22 -1.98 3.31 14.16
CA GLN A 22 -1.74 1.87 14.28
C GLN A 22 -0.69 1.36 13.28
N LEU A 23 -0.56 2.03 12.14
CA LEU A 23 0.35 1.62 11.08
C LEU A 23 1.70 2.33 11.13
N GLU A 24 1.88 3.36 11.95
CA GLU A 24 3.13 4.15 12.09
C GLU A 24 4.37 3.31 12.41
N ALA A 25 4.24 2.27 13.24
CA ALA A 25 5.38 1.50 13.72
C ALA A 25 6.08 0.63 12.63
N GLY A 26 5.49 0.52 11.42
CA GLY A 26 6.03 -0.31 10.34
C GLY A 26 6.55 0.49 9.15
N GLY A 27 7.68 0.07 8.58
CA GLY A 27 8.24 0.65 7.35
C GLY A 27 7.91 -0.13 6.06
N GLY A 28 7.45 -1.37 6.17
CA GLY A 28 7.18 -2.23 5.02
C GLY A 28 5.89 -1.88 4.26
N PRO A 29 5.63 -2.56 3.12
CA PRO A 29 4.35 -2.45 2.43
C PRO A 29 3.21 -2.95 3.33
N ILE A 30 2.02 -2.41 3.09
CA ILE A 30 0.80 -2.83 3.77
C ILE A 30 -0.04 -3.64 2.79
N VAL A 31 -0.43 -4.86 3.19
CA VAL A 31 -1.31 -5.73 2.40
C VAL A 31 -2.61 -5.92 3.16
N ALA A 32 -3.73 -5.56 2.56
CA ALA A 32 -5.06 -5.80 3.11
C ALA A 32 -5.80 -6.82 2.24
N ALA A 33 -6.19 -7.95 2.84
CA ALA A 33 -6.97 -8.99 2.19
C ALA A 33 -8.32 -9.12 2.88
N THR A 34 -9.40 -9.18 2.10
CA THR A 34 -10.76 -9.34 2.64
C THR A 34 -11.53 -10.40 1.87
N ASP A 35 -12.47 -11.08 2.52
CA ASP A 35 -13.43 -11.99 1.85
C ASP A 35 -14.52 -11.19 1.06
N TYR A 36 -14.38 -9.86 0.97
CA TYR A 36 -15.22 -8.95 0.16
C TYR A 36 -14.42 -8.40 -1.03
N VAL A 37 -15.12 -7.70 -1.92
CA VAL A 37 -14.54 -6.95 -3.04
C VAL A 37 -13.46 -5.97 -2.58
N ARG A 38 -12.49 -5.68 -3.46
CA ARG A 38 -11.36 -4.78 -3.16
C ARG A 38 -11.83 -3.38 -2.78
N ALA A 39 -13.02 -2.96 -3.21
CA ALA A 39 -13.61 -1.69 -2.82
C ALA A 39 -13.70 -1.50 -1.30
N LEU A 40 -13.85 -2.57 -0.50
CA LEU A 40 -13.96 -2.47 0.95
C LEU A 40 -12.66 -1.97 1.62
N PRO A 41 -11.49 -2.63 1.47
CA PRO A 41 -10.24 -2.09 2.00
C PRO A 41 -9.83 -0.77 1.34
N GLU A 42 -10.26 -0.49 0.12
CA GLU A 42 -10.02 0.81 -0.53
C GLU A 42 -10.68 2.00 0.20
N LEU A 43 -11.76 1.79 0.96
CA LEU A 43 -12.43 2.85 1.74
C LEU A 43 -11.51 3.52 2.76
N VAL A 44 -10.48 2.80 3.26
CA VAL A 44 -9.55 3.34 4.26
C VAL A 44 -8.25 3.87 3.65
N ARG A 45 -8.08 3.84 2.33
CA ARG A 45 -6.83 4.24 1.65
C ARG A 45 -6.37 5.64 2.02
N ALA A 46 -7.29 6.58 2.19
CA ALA A 46 -6.99 7.97 2.56
C ALA A 46 -6.34 8.11 3.96
N PHE A 47 -6.48 7.09 4.81
CA PHE A 47 -5.95 7.08 6.18
C PHE A 47 -4.64 6.31 6.32
N ILE A 48 -4.16 5.70 5.24
CA ILE A 48 -2.89 4.98 5.23
C ILE A 48 -1.73 6.01 5.24
N PRO A 49 -0.68 5.79 6.05
CA PRO A 49 0.46 6.70 6.09
C PRO A 49 1.04 6.95 4.69
N PRO A 50 1.35 8.22 4.34
CA PRO A 50 1.87 8.58 3.03
C PRO A 50 3.22 7.90 2.76
N GLY A 51 3.54 7.71 1.48
CA GLY A 51 4.82 7.13 1.04
C GLY A 51 4.93 5.61 1.21
N ARG A 52 3.91 4.93 1.76
CA ARG A 52 3.90 3.46 1.87
C ARG A 52 3.09 2.81 0.76
N ARG A 53 3.60 1.69 0.24
CA ARG A 53 2.88 0.86 -0.72
C ARG A 53 1.70 0.17 -0.03
N TYR A 54 0.49 0.37 -0.54
CA TYR A 54 -0.74 -0.26 -0.04
C TYR A 54 -1.41 -1.11 -1.11
N VAL A 55 -1.38 -2.44 -0.90
CA VAL A 55 -1.91 -3.46 -1.81
C VAL A 55 -3.20 -4.03 -1.21
N THR A 56 -4.23 -4.12 -2.04
CA THR A 56 -5.56 -4.60 -1.66
C THR A 56 -5.90 -5.87 -2.42
N LEU A 57 -6.30 -6.92 -1.70
CA LEU A 57 -6.80 -8.18 -2.22
C LEU A 57 -8.27 -8.33 -1.81
N GLY A 58 -9.08 -8.82 -2.73
CA GLY A 58 -10.51 -8.95 -2.51
C GLY A 58 -11.16 -9.84 -3.55
N THR A 59 -12.38 -10.26 -3.25
CA THR A 59 -13.17 -11.23 -4.01
C THR A 59 -13.98 -10.55 -5.11
N ASP A 60 -13.31 -9.84 -6.01
CA ASP A 60 -13.99 -9.16 -7.12
C ASP A 60 -14.55 -10.17 -8.13
N GLY A 61 -15.79 -9.93 -8.57
CA GLY A 61 -16.49 -10.78 -9.54
C GLY A 61 -17.61 -11.61 -8.93
N PHE A 62 -18.14 -12.54 -9.73
CA PHE A 62 -19.27 -13.38 -9.32
C PHE A 62 -18.82 -14.59 -8.50
N GLY A 63 -19.62 -14.93 -7.50
CA GLY A 63 -19.46 -16.15 -6.72
C GLY A 63 -19.64 -17.41 -7.56
N ARG A 64 -19.05 -18.51 -7.09
CA ARG A 64 -19.18 -19.84 -7.67
C ARG A 64 -19.33 -20.88 -6.57
N SER A 65 -19.91 -22.03 -6.89
CA SER A 65 -20.05 -23.14 -5.95
C SER A 65 -18.77 -23.96 -5.92
N ASP A 66 -18.05 -23.92 -4.79
CA ASP A 66 -16.82 -24.67 -4.58
C ASP A 66 -16.49 -24.72 -3.07
N SER A 67 -15.43 -25.42 -2.69
CA SER A 67 -14.89 -25.40 -1.33
C SER A 67 -14.27 -24.04 -0.98
N ARG A 68 -14.27 -23.66 0.30
CA ARG A 68 -13.66 -22.39 0.77
C ARG A 68 -12.20 -22.25 0.36
N ALA A 69 -11.43 -23.34 0.42
CA ALA A 69 -10.02 -23.32 0.04
C ALA A 69 -9.83 -23.04 -1.46
N ALA A 70 -10.64 -23.68 -2.31
CA ALA A 70 -10.60 -23.44 -3.74
C ALA A 70 -11.08 -22.04 -4.13
N LEU A 71 -12.13 -21.53 -3.46
CA LEU A 71 -12.62 -20.17 -3.67
C LEU A 71 -11.57 -19.11 -3.29
N ARG A 72 -10.93 -19.23 -2.13
CA ARG A 72 -9.92 -18.27 -1.70
C ARG A 72 -8.69 -18.25 -2.61
N ARG A 73 -8.32 -19.42 -3.14
CA ARG A 73 -7.27 -19.53 -4.17
C ARG A 73 -7.71 -18.87 -5.47
N TYR A 74 -8.95 -19.09 -5.90
CA TYR A 74 -9.49 -18.51 -7.13
C TYR A 74 -9.58 -16.98 -7.09
N PHE A 75 -10.05 -16.43 -5.98
CA PHE A 75 -10.13 -14.98 -5.78
C PHE A 75 -8.80 -14.36 -5.34
N GLU A 76 -7.72 -15.14 -5.25
CA GLU A 76 -6.38 -14.66 -4.87
C GLU A 76 -6.38 -13.94 -3.50
N VAL A 77 -7.13 -14.48 -2.54
CA VAL A 77 -7.19 -13.99 -1.14
C VAL A 77 -6.66 -15.03 -0.14
N ASP A 78 -6.03 -16.09 -0.61
CA ASP A 78 -5.40 -17.11 0.23
C ASP A 78 -4.00 -16.67 0.72
N ALA A 79 -3.41 -17.47 1.62
CA ALA A 79 -2.11 -17.16 2.20
C ALA A 79 -1.00 -17.06 1.14
N ALA A 80 -1.07 -17.86 0.06
CA ALA A 80 -0.10 -17.80 -1.02
C ALA A 80 -0.20 -16.46 -1.78
N ALA A 81 -1.41 -16.01 -2.10
CA ALA A 81 -1.62 -14.72 -2.75
C ALA A 81 -1.14 -13.54 -1.87
N ILE A 82 -1.39 -13.58 -0.56
CA ILE A 82 -0.89 -12.57 0.37
C ILE A 82 0.65 -12.50 0.36
N VAL A 83 1.32 -13.66 0.39
CA VAL A 83 2.79 -13.73 0.32
C VAL A 83 3.30 -13.18 -1.01
N GLN A 84 2.69 -13.58 -2.13
CA GLN A 84 3.09 -13.08 -3.46
C GLN A 84 2.93 -11.57 -3.57
N ALA A 85 1.79 -11.02 -3.13
CA ALA A 85 1.54 -9.58 -3.10
C ALA A 85 2.56 -8.83 -2.23
N SER A 86 2.92 -9.41 -1.08
CA SER A 86 3.92 -8.85 -0.17
C SER A 86 5.31 -8.81 -0.83
N LEU A 87 5.75 -9.91 -1.42
CA LEU A 87 7.06 -10.01 -2.08
C LEU A 87 7.15 -9.08 -3.29
N ALA A 88 6.10 -9.02 -4.11
CA ALA A 88 6.04 -8.11 -5.25
C ALA A 88 6.13 -6.64 -4.79
N ALA A 89 5.42 -6.27 -3.73
CA ALA A 89 5.48 -4.91 -3.19
C ALA A 89 6.86 -4.56 -2.62
N VAL A 90 7.52 -5.48 -1.92
CA VAL A 90 8.89 -5.27 -1.44
C VAL A 90 9.87 -5.12 -2.61
N ALA A 91 9.75 -5.96 -3.63
CA ALA A 91 10.60 -5.87 -4.82
C ALA A 91 10.44 -4.52 -5.54
N GLU A 92 9.21 -4.01 -5.65
CA GLU A 92 8.92 -2.68 -6.21
C GLU A 92 9.60 -1.56 -5.41
N ILE A 93 9.53 -1.62 -4.07
CA ILE A 93 10.16 -0.65 -3.17
C ILE A 93 11.68 -0.64 -3.36
N VAL A 94 12.32 -1.82 -3.25
CA VAL A 94 13.78 -1.96 -3.36
C VAL A 94 14.26 -1.52 -4.75
N ALA A 95 13.54 -1.86 -5.81
CA ALA A 95 13.88 -1.42 -7.16
C ALA A 95 13.79 0.12 -7.29
N GLY A 96 12.80 0.74 -6.66
CA GLY A 96 12.63 2.20 -6.63
C GLY A 96 13.78 2.91 -5.89
N GLU A 97 14.20 2.39 -4.75
CA GLU A 97 15.33 2.92 -3.96
C GLU A 97 16.64 2.88 -4.77
N LEU A 98 16.96 1.74 -5.38
CA LEU A 98 18.14 1.58 -6.23
C LEU A 98 18.12 2.51 -7.45
N ALA A 99 16.94 2.77 -8.02
CA ALA A 99 16.78 3.67 -9.15
C ALA A 99 16.98 5.14 -8.75
N CYS A 100 16.54 5.54 -7.56
CA CYS A 100 16.75 6.89 -7.05
C CYS A 100 18.24 7.15 -6.78
N GLU A 101 18.94 6.17 -6.18
CA GLU A 101 20.36 6.26 -5.87
C GLU A 101 21.20 6.42 -7.14
N LYS A 102 20.93 5.59 -8.17
CA LYS A 102 21.60 5.69 -9.47
C LYS A 102 21.37 7.06 -10.13
N ARG A 103 20.16 7.60 -10.05
CA ARG A 103 19.82 8.92 -10.61
C ARG A 103 20.56 10.03 -9.88
N HIS A 104 20.58 9.99 -8.56
CA HIS A 104 21.29 10.96 -7.74
C HIS A 104 22.80 10.96 -8.05
N LEU A 105 23.41 9.78 -8.14
CA LEU A 105 24.83 9.66 -8.52
C LEU A 105 25.09 10.21 -9.92
N ALA A 106 24.21 9.94 -10.89
CA ALA A 106 24.35 10.48 -12.25
C ALA A 106 24.24 12.01 -12.28
N GLU A 107 23.32 12.61 -11.51
CA GLU A 107 23.19 14.07 -11.37
C GLU A 107 24.44 14.69 -10.74
N VAL A 108 24.96 14.10 -9.65
CA VAL A 108 26.18 14.58 -8.98
C VAL A 108 27.40 14.49 -9.89
N ILE A 109 27.58 13.37 -10.60
CA ILE A 109 28.69 13.21 -11.56
C ILE A 109 28.58 14.23 -12.69
N SER A 110 27.36 14.48 -13.20
CA SER A 110 27.13 15.48 -14.24
C SER A 110 27.47 16.90 -13.78
N LEU A 111 27.17 17.25 -12.53
CA LEU A 111 27.48 18.57 -11.96
C LEU A 111 28.97 18.75 -11.66
N ALA A 112 29.67 17.68 -11.28
CA ALA A 112 31.11 17.70 -10.99
C ALA A 112 32.00 17.66 -12.25
N SER A 113 31.41 17.42 -13.43
CA SER A 113 32.11 17.36 -14.72
C SER A 113 32.05 18.68 -15.51
N ILE A 114 31.53 19.76 -14.90
CA ILE A 114 31.52 21.15 -15.40
C ILE A 114 32.53 21.94 -14.60
#